data_AF-A0A969BZ86-F1
#
_entry.id   AF-A0A969BZ86-F1
#
_cell.length_a   1.000
_cell.length_b   1.000
_cell.length_c   1.000
_cell.angle_alpha   90.00
_cell.angle_beta   90.00
_cell.angle_gamma   90.00
#
_symmetry.space_group_name_H-M   'P 1'
#
loop_
_entity.id
_entity.type
_entity.pdbx_description
1 polymer ?
#
loop_
_entity_poly.entity_id
_entity_poly.type
_entity_poly.pdbx_seq_one_letter_code
_entity_poly.pdbx_strand_id
1 'polypeptide(L)' 'MNKSAQKTERKRLNLDLPMSSYEQLLQLAKETGKNISEVLRIGLSIYLMANEANKNGQSLGIVQGDKVVKEIVIIS' A
#
# COMPACT_ATOMS: atom_id res chain seq x y z
N MET A 1 -33.97 10.08 12.75
CA MET A 1 -32.62 9.98 13.38
C MET A 1 -31.58 10.26 12.30
N ASN A 2 -30.87 11.39 12.42
CA ASN A 2 -29.85 11.82 11.46
C ASN A 2 -28.59 10.96 11.60
N LYS A 3 -28.20 10.24 10.55
CA LYS A 3 -26.85 9.67 10.43
C LYS A 3 -25.91 10.79 10.01
N SER A 4 -25.31 11.50 10.96
CA SER A 4 -24.12 12.30 10.68
C SER A 4 -23.02 11.34 10.27
N ALA A 5 -22.69 11.29 8.98
CA ALA A 5 -21.51 10.57 8.51
C ALA A 5 -20.30 11.16 9.22
N GLN A 6 -19.64 10.36 10.05
CA GLN A 6 -18.42 10.73 10.74
C GLN A 6 -17.38 11.08 9.67
N LYS A 7 -17.15 12.39 9.47
CA LYS A 7 -16.20 12.90 8.49
C LYS A 7 -14.83 12.41 8.95
N THR A 8 -14.28 11.42 8.26
CA THR A 8 -12.96 10.86 8.59
C THR A 8 -11.97 12.01 8.57
N GLU A 9 -11.33 12.28 9.70
CA GLU A 9 -10.32 13.34 9.79
C GLU A 9 -9.18 13.00 8.84
N ARG A 10 -8.92 13.88 7.87
CA ARG A 10 -7.83 13.73 6.90
C ARG A 10 -6.70 14.67 7.29
N LYS A 11 -5.49 14.13 7.42
CA LYS A 11 -4.26 14.93 7.54
C LYS A 11 -3.54 14.96 6.19
N ARG A 12 -2.93 16.11 5.86
CA ARG A 12 -2.07 16.24 4.69
C ARG A 12 -0.72 15.62 5.00
N LEU A 13 -0.23 14.78 4.10
CA LEU A 13 1.08 14.17 4.16
C LEU A 13 1.98 14.84 3.13
N ASN A 14 3.11 15.37 3.58
CA ASN A 14 4.18 15.85 2.71
C ASN A 14 5.35 14.86 2.80
N LEU A 15 5.94 14.50 1.67
CA LEU A 15 6.99 13.48 1.59
C LEU A 15 8.15 14.01 0.74
N ASP A 16 9.36 13.80 1.23
CA ASP A 16 10.57 13.91 0.42
C ASP A 16 10.96 12.51 -0.03
N LEU A 17 11.15 12.34 -1.34
CA LEU A 17 11.52 11.07 -1.95
C LEU A 17 12.80 11.27 -2.78
N PRO A 18 13.70 10.28 -2.81
CA PRO A 18 14.71 10.23 -3.85
C PRO A 18 14.06 10.31 -5.23
N MET A 19 14.69 11.00 -6.17
CA MET A 19 14.13 11.22 -7.51
C MET A 19 13.75 9.90 -8.21
N SER A 20 14.59 8.86 -8.06
CA SER A 20 14.33 7.53 -8.60
C SER A 20 13.06 6.89 -8.04
N SER A 21 12.79 7.06 -6.74
CA SER A 21 11.56 6.56 -6.11
C SER A 21 10.33 7.35 -6.56
N TYR A 22 10.47 8.66 -6.75
CA TYR A 22 9.41 9.50 -7.29
C TYR A 22 9.05 9.09 -8.74
N GLU A 23 10.04 8.82 -9.58
CA GLU A 23 9.84 8.36 -10.96
C GLU A 23 9.14 7.00 -11.00
N GLN A 24 9.51 6.06 -10.13
CA GLN A 24 8.82 4.76 -10.01
C GLN A 24 7.35 4.95 -9.60
N LEU A 25 7.10 5.83 -8.64
CA LEU A 25 5.75 6.14 -8.17
C LEU A 25 4.89 6.78 -9.28
N LEU A 26 5.48 7.69 -10.06
CA LEU A 26 4.84 8.32 -11.20
C LEU A 26 4.53 7.31 -12.31
N GLN A 27 5.46 6.41 -12.61
CA GLN A 27 5.28 5.35 -13.60
C GLN A 27 4.15 4.40 -13.18
N LEU A 28 4.13 3.97 -11.91
CA LEU A 28 3.09 3.09 -11.38
C LEU A 28 1.70 3.76 -11.41
N ALA A 29 1.64 5.06 -11.10
CA ALA A 29 0.42 5.86 -11.22
C ALA A 29 -0.10 5.86 -12.66
N LYS A 30 0.78 6.08 -13.64
CA LYS A 30 0.45 6.07 -15.07
C LYS A 30 -0.05 4.69 -15.54
N GLU A 31 0.66 3.62 -15.19
CA GLU A 31 0.31 2.25 -15.59
C GLU A 31 -1.03 1.78 -15.02
N THR A 32 -1.35 2.21 -13.79
CA THR A 32 -2.57 1.77 -13.09
C THR A 32 -3.76 2.73 -13.26
N GLY A 33 -3.59 3.82 -14.02
CA GLY A 33 -4.60 4.87 -14.20
C GLY A 33 -4.99 5.60 -12.90
N LYS A 34 -4.12 5.57 -11.89
CA LYS A 34 -4.36 6.13 -10.55
C LYS A 34 -3.54 7.39 -10.36
N ASN A 35 -3.95 8.24 -9.43
CA ASN A 35 -3.08 9.34 -8.99
C ASN A 35 -2.07 8.84 -7.94
N ILE A 36 -1.00 9.60 -7.76
CA ILE A 36 0.09 9.29 -6.82
C ILE A 36 -0.43 9.03 -5.40
N SER A 37 -1.43 9.80 -4.94
CA SER A 37 -1.96 9.64 -3.58
C SER A 37 -2.72 8.33 -3.40
N GLU A 38 -3.38 7.83 -4.44
CA GLU A 38 -4.03 6.52 -4.43
C GLU A 38 -3.01 5.40 -4.38
N VAL A 39 -1.96 5.49 -5.19
CA VAL A 39 -0.86 4.50 -5.19
C VAL A 39 -0.20 4.44 -3.81
N LEU A 40 0.10 5.58 -3.19
CA LEU A 40 0.66 5.64 -1.83
C LEU A 40 -0.29 5.03 -0.79
N ARG A 41 -1.59 5.29 -0.88
CA ARG A 41 -2.59 4.66 0.03
C ARG A 41 -2.64 3.15 -0.14
N ILE A 42 -2.60 2.64 -1.38
CA ILE A 42 -2.54 1.20 -1.66
C ILE A 42 -1.26 0.60 -1.07
N GLY A 43 -0.11 1.25 -1.27
CA GLY A 43 1.16 0.81 -0.69
C GLY A 43 1.11 0.72 0.85
N LEU A 44 0.52 1.73 1.50
CA LEU A 44 0.30 1.71 2.95
C LEU A 44 -0.61 0.55 3.37
N SER A 45 -1.71 0.30 2.65
CA SER A 45 -2.61 -0.82 2.95
C SER A 45 -1.91 -2.18 2.80
N ILE A 46 -1.10 -2.37 1.76
CA ILE A 46 -0.30 -3.59 1.56
C ILE A 46 0.68 -3.80 2.71
N TYR A 47 1.39 -2.74 3.12
CA TYR A 47 2.32 -2.81 4.24
C TYR A 47 1.60 -3.16 5.56
N LEU A 48 0.44 -2.57 5.82
CA LEU A 48 -0.36 -2.89 7.01
C LEU A 48 -0.79 -4.35 7.03
N MET A 49 -1.27 -4.88 5.89
CA MET A 49 -1.65 -6.29 5.77
C MET A 49 -0.48 -7.24 5.99
N ALA A 50 0.68 -6.96 5.39
CA ALA A 50 1.88 -7.77 5.61
C ALA A 50 2.38 -7.71 7.06
N ASN A 51 2.28 -6.55 7.71
CA ASN A 51 2.68 -6.40 9.10
C ASN A 51 1.73 -7.15 10.05
N GLU A 52 0.43 -7.15 9.76
CA GLU A 52 -0.55 -7.95 10.49
C GLU A 52 -0.34 -9.44 10.30
N ALA A 53 -0.13 -9.90 9.05
CA ALA A 53 0.19 -11.29 8.75
C ALA A 53 1.43 -11.75 9.53
N ASN A 54 2.50 -10.95 9.53
CA ASN A 54 3.75 -11.28 10.23
C ASN A 54 3.54 -11.46 11.74
N LYS A 55 2.70 -10.62 12.37
CA LYS A 55 2.34 -10.76 13.80
C LYS A 55 1.65 -12.09 14.12
N ASN A 56 0.99 -12.69 13.13
CA ASN A 56 0.31 -13.97 13.24
C ASN A 56 1.19 -15.15 12.75
N GLY A 57 2.48 -14.91 12.48
CA GLY A 57 3.40 -15.92 11.95
C GLY A 57 3.15 -16.28 10.48
N GLN A 58 2.47 -15.41 9.72
CA GLN A 58 2.14 -15.58 8.31
C GLN A 58 2.93 -14.60 7.43
N SER A 59 3.07 -14.90 6.14
CA SER A 59 3.66 -14.00 5.13
C SER A 59 2.66 -13.67 4.02
N LEU A 60 2.81 -12.51 3.36
CA LEU A 60 2.06 -12.22 2.14
C LEU A 60 2.80 -12.82 0.94
N GLY A 61 2.09 -13.55 0.09
CA GLY A 61 2.63 -14.15 -1.12
C GLY A 61 2.00 -13.58 -2.40
N ILE A 62 2.80 -13.48 -3.46
CA ILE A 62 2.31 -13.39 -4.84
C ILE A 62 2.08 -14.83 -5.30
N VAL A 63 0.86 -15.13 -5.76
CA VAL A 63 0.45 -16.47 -6.17
C VAL A 63 0.24 -16.57 -7.67
N GLN A 64 0.61 -17.72 -8.26
CA GLN A 64 0.28 -18.10 -9.62
C GLN A 64 -0.44 -19.46 -9.58
N GLY A 65 -1.76 -19.44 -9.72
CA GLY A 65 -2.60 -20.60 -9.38
C GLY A 65 -2.48 -20.91 -7.89
N ASP A 66 -2.16 -22.17 -7.55
CA ASP A 66 -2.02 -22.62 -6.16
C ASP A 66 -0.57 -22.56 -5.63
N LYS A 67 0.34 -21.95 -6.39
CA LYS A 67 1.76 -21.84 -6.01
C LYS A 67 2.11 -20.42 -5.62
N VAL A 68 2.78 -20.26 -4.49
CA VAL A 68 3.45 -19.01 -4.12
C VAL A 68 4.70 -18.86 -4.99
N VAL A 69 4.78 -17.77 -5.75
CA VAL A 69 5.91 -17.48 -6.65
C VAL A 69 6.86 -16.44 -6.07
N LYS A 70 6.39 -15.59 -5.16
CA LYS A 70 7.21 -14.64 -4.39
C LYS A 70 6.58 -14.39 -3.03
N GLU A 71 7.40 -14.06 -2.04
CA GLU A 71 6.94 -13.61 -0.74
C GLU A 71 7.33 -12.15 -0.50
N ILE A 72 6.44 -11.41 0.14
CA ILE A 72 6.69 -10.08 0.68
C ILE A 72 7.12 -10.28 2.13
N VAL A 73 8.43 -10.25 2.35
CA VAL A 73 9.01 -10.35 3.69
C VAL A 73 9.16 -8.95 4.27
N ILE A 74 8.46 -8.67 5.37
CA ILE A 74 8.77 -7.50 6.19
C ILE A 74 9.87 -7.91 7.17
N ILE A 75 11.10 -7.52 6.85
CA ILE A 75 12.24 -7.66 7.77
C ILE A 75 12.15 -6.48 8.73
N SER A 76 11.77 -6.77 9.98
CA SER A 76 11.85 -5.82 11.11
C SER A 76 13.29 -5.64 11.57
#